data_AF-A0A7J6RSZ6-F1
#
_entry.id   AF-A0A7J6RSZ6-F1
#
_cell.length_a   1.000
_cell.length_b   1.000
_cell.length_c   1.000
_cell.angle_alpha   90.00
_cell.angle_beta   90.00
_cell.angle_gamma   90.00
#
_symmetry.space_group_name_H-M   'P 1'
#
loop_
_entity.id
_entity.type
_entity.pdbx_description
1 polymer ?
#
loop_
_entity_poly.entity_id
_entity_poly.type
_entity_poly.pdbx_seq_one_letter_code
_entity_poly.pdbx_strand_id
1 'polypeptide(L)'
;DFKRKNRGKTIEGNQRAMRRLRTQCERAKRTLSSSTQATIEIDSLFEGIDYNCTLSRARFEELCMDYFRNTMGPVEKVLRDSGIDKRSVNEIVLVGGSTRIPKVQSMIKEFFNGKEPAKSINPDEAVAYGAAVQAAILTGEGSSQVQDLLLLDVTPLSLGLETAGG
;
A
#
# COMPACT_ATOMS: atom_id res chain seq x y z
N ASP A 1 12.58 -15.84 -13.62
CA ASP A 1 12.94 -17.16 -13.05
C ASP A 1 12.47 -18.32 -13.94
N PHE A 2 11.17 -18.46 -14.21
CA PHE A 2 10.61 -19.54 -15.05
C PHE A 2 11.37 -19.75 -16.38
N LYS A 3 11.57 -18.69 -17.16
CA LYS A 3 12.30 -18.73 -18.45
C LYS A 3 13.71 -19.31 -18.33
N ARG A 4 14.42 -18.97 -17.25
CA ARG A 4 15.78 -19.47 -16.96
C ARG A 4 15.77 -20.95 -16.62
N LYS A 5 14.79 -21.43 -15.84
CA LYS A 5 14.64 -22.85 -15.47
C LYS A 5 14.18 -23.73 -16.63
N ASN A 6 13.42 -23.17 -17.58
CA ASN A 6 12.73 -23.92 -18.63
C ASN A 6 13.25 -23.64 -20.05
N ARG A 7 14.58 -23.57 -20.22
CA ARG A 7 15.26 -23.48 -21.54
C ARG A 7 14.72 -22.36 -22.45
N GLY A 8 14.38 -21.21 -21.89
CA GLY A 8 13.91 -20.05 -22.66
C GLY A 8 12.40 -19.99 -22.91
N LYS A 9 11.61 -20.99 -22.48
CA LYS A 9 10.15 -20.93 -22.55
C LYS A 9 9.60 -19.77 -21.73
N THR A 10 8.73 -18.96 -22.31
CA THR A 10 8.10 -17.82 -21.64
C THR A 10 6.61 -18.06 -21.43
N ILE A 11 6.09 -17.56 -20.33
CA ILE A 11 4.65 -17.53 -20.06
C ILE A 11 4.01 -16.23 -20.56
N GLU A 12 4.83 -15.28 -21.06
CA GLU A 12 4.38 -14.05 -21.69
C GLU A 12 3.49 -14.40 -22.88
N GLY A 13 2.27 -13.84 -22.91
CA GLY A 13 1.24 -14.17 -23.91
C GLY A 13 0.20 -15.21 -23.44
N ASN A 14 0.51 -16.06 -22.46
CA ASN A 14 -0.48 -16.97 -21.88
C ASN A 14 -1.20 -16.33 -20.69
N GLN A 15 -2.37 -15.74 -20.95
CA GLN A 15 -3.15 -15.03 -19.94
C GLN A 15 -3.56 -15.91 -18.75
N ARG A 16 -3.86 -17.20 -19.01
CA ARG A 16 -4.23 -18.15 -17.95
C ARG A 16 -3.05 -18.42 -17.02
N ALA A 17 -1.87 -18.69 -17.57
CA ALA A 17 -0.65 -18.92 -16.79
C ALA A 17 -0.28 -17.68 -15.97
N MET A 18 -0.33 -16.49 -16.59
CA MET A 18 -0.04 -15.22 -15.93
C MET A 18 -1.00 -14.92 -14.78
N ARG A 19 -2.31 -15.16 -14.95
CA ARG A 19 -3.30 -14.98 -13.88
C ARG A 19 -3.04 -15.91 -12.71
N ARG A 20 -2.77 -17.20 -12.97
CA ARG A 20 -2.46 -18.18 -11.92
C ARG A 20 -1.21 -17.79 -11.13
N LEU A 21 -0.16 -17.37 -11.84
CA LEU A 21 1.06 -16.88 -11.20
C LEU A 21 0.79 -15.65 -10.34
N ARG A 22 0.07 -14.65 -10.85
CA ARG A 22 -0.31 -13.44 -10.09
C ARG A 22 -1.06 -13.77 -8.80
N THR A 23 -2.03 -14.68 -8.85
CA THR A 23 -2.79 -15.10 -7.67
C THR A 23 -1.88 -15.70 -6.60
N GLN A 24 -0.92 -16.55 -6.97
CA GLN A 24 0.02 -17.10 -5.99
C GLN A 24 1.04 -16.07 -5.50
N CYS A 25 1.51 -15.17 -6.37
CA CYS A 25 2.38 -14.07 -5.95
C CYS A 25 1.68 -13.15 -4.93
N GLU A 26 0.39 -12.87 -5.09
CA GLU A 26 -0.38 -12.07 -4.13
C GLU A 26 -0.48 -12.77 -2.77
N ARG A 27 -0.70 -14.09 -2.76
CA ARG A 27 -0.68 -14.89 -1.52
C ARG A 27 0.70 -14.87 -0.88
N ALA A 28 1.76 -15.10 -1.66
CA ALA A 28 3.13 -15.05 -1.18
C ALA A 28 3.48 -13.67 -0.60
N LYS A 29 3.06 -12.57 -1.25
CA LYS A 29 3.23 -11.20 -0.73
C LYS A 29 2.61 -11.05 0.66
N ARG A 30 1.36 -11.51 0.84
CA ARG A 30 0.68 -11.46 2.14
C ARG A 30 1.41 -12.29 3.19
N THR A 31 1.88 -13.49 2.84
CA THR A 31 2.70 -14.33 3.73
C THR A 31 4.01 -13.64 4.09
N LEU A 32 4.67 -12.96 3.15
CA LEU A 32 5.93 -12.24 3.41
C LEU A 32 5.76 -11.03 4.34
N SER A 33 4.55 -10.51 4.50
CA SER A 33 4.26 -9.48 5.50
C SER A 33 4.37 -10.00 6.94
N SER A 34 4.17 -11.30 7.18
CA SER A 34 4.31 -11.93 8.50
C SER A 34 5.53 -12.84 8.64
N SER A 35 5.93 -13.50 7.55
CA SER A 35 6.99 -14.51 7.50
C SER A 35 8.20 -14.05 6.68
N THR A 36 9.38 -14.62 6.93
CA THR A 36 10.62 -14.23 6.23
C THR A 36 10.77 -14.92 4.87
N GLN A 37 9.97 -15.95 4.57
CA GLN A 37 9.97 -16.69 3.32
C GLN A 37 8.53 -17.11 2.96
N ALA A 38 8.29 -17.31 1.66
CA ALA A 38 7.05 -17.85 1.12
C ALA A 38 7.36 -18.73 -0.10
N THR A 39 6.63 -19.84 -0.22
CA THR A 39 6.76 -20.76 -1.36
C THR A 39 5.61 -20.52 -2.34
N ILE A 40 5.95 -20.48 -3.62
CA ILE A 40 5.04 -20.33 -4.75
C ILE A 40 5.05 -21.65 -5.51
N GLU A 41 3.93 -22.37 -5.45
CA GLU A 41 3.73 -23.66 -6.10
C GLU A 41 2.52 -23.62 -7.02
N ILE A 42 2.71 -24.04 -8.27
CA ILE A 42 1.68 -24.06 -9.30
C ILE A 42 1.87 -25.29 -10.20
N ASP A 43 0.96 -26.24 -10.10
CA ASP A 43 0.94 -27.42 -10.97
C ASP A 43 0.58 -27.04 -12.40
N SER A 44 1.28 -27.61 -13.38
CA SER A 44 1.04 -27.40 -14.82
C SER A 44 0.84 -25.92 -15.16
N LEU A 45 1.78 -25.08 -14.76
CA LEU A 45 1.71 -23.63 -14.98
C LEU A 45 1.67 -23.31 -16.48
N PHE A 46 2.52 -23.97 -17.27
CA PHE A 46 2.63 -23.73 -18.72
C PHE A 46 3.11 -25.01 -19.43
N GLU A 47 2.39 -25.46 -20.45
CA GLU A 47 2.73 -26.67 -21.26
C GLU A 47 3.00 -27.93 -20.41
N GLY A 48 2.22 -28.15 -19.35
CA GLY A 48 2.43 -29.30 -18.46
C GLY A 48 3.58 -29.14 -17.45
N ILE A 49 4.29 -28.01 -17.46
CA ILE A 49 5.43 -27.76 -16.58
C ILE A 49 4.94 -27.19 -15.24
N ASP A 50 5.27 -27.87 -14.16
CA ASP A 50 5.06 -27.39 -12.79
C ASP A 50 6.03 -26.24 -12.46
N TYR A 51 5.58 -25.31 -11.62
CA TYR A 51 6.40 -24.22 -11.15
C TYR A 51 6.50 -24.22 -9.62
N ASN A 52 7.71 -24.34 -9.11
CA ASN A 52 8.04 -24.16 -7.70
C ASN A 52 9.15 -23.11 -7.54
N CYS A 53 8.92 -22.16 -6.63
CA CYS A 53 9.89 -21.14 -6.26
C CYS A 53 9.71 -20.72 -4.80
N THR A 54 10.80 -20.64 -4.05
CA THR A 54 10.83 -20.02 -2.73
C THR A 54 11.34 -18.58 -2.84
N LEU A 55 10.56 -17.64 -2.31
CA LEU A 55 10.89 -16.23 -2.27
C LEU A 55 11.14 -15.79 -0.83
N SER A 56 12.28 -15.17 -0.56
CA SER A 56 12.56 -14.54 0.73
C SER A 56 12.01 -13.11 0.78
N ARG A 57 11.70 -12.63 1.99
CA ARG A 57 11.28 -11.24 2.22
C ARG A 57 12.34 -10.26 1.71
N ALA A 58 13.61 -10.51 2.00
CA ALA A 58 14.71 -9.68 1.52
C ALA A 58 14.72 -9.55 -0.02
N ARG A 59 14.49 -10.66 -0.73
CA ARG A 59 14.43 -10.64 -2.19
C ARG A 59 13.19 -9.90 -2.70
N PHE A 60 12.04 -10.08 -2.06
CA PHE A 60 10.83 -9.31 -2.38
C PHE A 60 11.06 -7.80 -2.19
N GLU A 61 11.66 -7.41 -1.07
CA GLU A 61 11.96 -6.01 -0.76
C GLU A 61 12.95 -5.41 -1.75
N GLU A 62 13.98 -6.16 -2.15
CA GLU A 62 14.92 -5.76 -3.20
C GLU A 62 14.20 -5.52 -4.55
N LEU A 63 13.32 -6.45 -4.96
CA LEU A 63 12.55 -6.35 -6.22
C LEU A 63 11.60 -5.15 -6.25
N CYS A 64 11.14 -4.68 -5.09
CA CYS A 64 10.15 -3.62 -4.97
C CYS A 64 10.72 -2.32 -4.38
N MET A 65 12.03 -2.24 -4.11
CA MET A 65 12.64 -1.12 -3.38
C MET A 65 12.36 0.23 -4.06
N ASP A 66 12.44 0.30 -5.38
CA ASP A 66 12.19 1.55 -6.11
C ASP A 66 10.74 2.02 -5.93
N TYR A 67 9.77 1.10 -5.95
CA TYR A 67 8.38 1.43 -5.67
C TYR A 67 8.19 1.90 -4.22
N PHE A 68 8.84 1.26 -3.26
CA PHE A 68 8.76 1.67 -1.84
C PHE A 68 9.42 3.02 -1.59
N ARG A 69 10.52 3.34 -2.28
CA ARG A 69 11.15 4.68 -2.19
C ARG A 69 10.27 5.75 -2.79
N ASN A 70 9.62 5.48 -3.92
CA ASN A 70 8.72 6.43 -4.56
C ASN A 70 7.52 6.81 -3.69
N THR A 71 7.11 5.99 -2.72
CA THR A 71 6.05 6.37 -1.77
C THR A 71 6.47 7.47 -0.79
N MET A 72 7.77 7.74 -0.62
CA MET A 72 8.26 8.77 0.29
C MET A 72 8.16 10.19 -0.30
N GLY A 73 8.20 10.32 -1.63
CA GLY A 73 8.10 11.61 -2.31
C GLY A 73 6.83 12.41 -1.93
N PRO A 74 5.63 11.80 -1.96
CA PRO A 74 4.40 12.43 -1.48
C PRO A 74 4.44 12.82 0.01
N VAL A 75 5.06 12.02 0.87
CA VAL A 75 5.19 12.30 2.32
C VAL A 75 6.05 13.54 2.56
N GLU A 76 7.16 13.67 1.84
CA GLU A 76 8.01 14.87 1.91
C GLU A 76 7.31 16.10 1.35
N LYS A 77 6.55 15.93 0.26
CA LYS A 77 5.79 17.01 -0.36
C LYS A 77 4.74 17.58 0.60
N VAL A 78 3.93 16.75 1.24
CA VAL A 78 2.88 17.23 2.16
C VAL A 78 3.45 17.96 3.38
N LEU A 79 4.60 17.52 3.91
CA LEU A 79 5.27 18.24 5.00
C LEU A 79 5.79 19.61 4.55
N ARG A 80 6.37 19.69 3.36
CA ARG A 80 6.81 20.97 2.78
C ARG A 80 5.62 21.91 2.54
N ASP A 81 4.55 21.41 1.94
CA ASP A 81 3.37 22.22 1.58
C ASP A 81 2.61 22.70 2.84
N SER A 82 2.60 21.90 3.91
CA SER A 82 2.01 22.28 5.21
C SER A 82 2.88 23.22 6.04
N GLY A 83 4.17 23.35 5.73
CA GLY A 83 5.14 24.10 6.53
C GLY A 83 5.41 23.49 7.91
N ILE A 84 5.01 22.23 8.14
CA ILE A 84 5.15 21.54 9.43
C ILE A 84 6.45 20.73 9.43
N ASP A 85 7.25 20.91 10.49
CA ASP A 85 8.42 20.04 10.71
C ASP A 85 7.96 18.62 11.07
N LYS A 86 8.65 17.60 10.55
CA LYS A 86 8.32 16.19 10.81
C LYS A 86 8.26 15.82 12.30
N ARG A 87 8.98 16.53 13.19
CA ARG A 87 8.95 16.33 14.64
C ARG A 87 7.63 16.77 15.26
N SER A 88 6.93 17.69 14.63
CA SER A 88 5.63 18.20 15.07
C SER A 88 4.48 17.25 14.73
N VAL A 89 4.73 16.19 13.95
CA VAL A 89 3.72 15.16 13.68
C VAL A 89 3.46 14.34 14.95
N ASN A 90 2.25 14.44 15.51
CA ASN A 90 1.89 13.81 16.77
C ASN A 90 1.54 12.33 16.63
N GLU A 91 0.95 11.91 15.52
CA GLU A 91 0.51 10.53 15.28
C GLU A 91 0.73 10.15 13.83
N ILE A 92 0.99 8.86 13.58
CA ILE A 92 1.12 8.30 12.24
C ILE A 92 0.09 7.18 12.12
N VAL A 93 -0.91 7.36 11.27
CA VAL A 93 -1.93 6.34 11.02
C VAL A 93 -1.66 5.69 9.67
N LEU A 94 -1.43 4.38 9.68
CA LEU A 94 -1.25 3.60 8.45
C LEU A 94 -2.58 2.98 8.03
N VAL A 95 -3.01 3.27 6.80
CA VAL A 95 -4.28 2.80 6.24
C VAL A 95 -4.04 2.13 4.88
N GLY A 96 -4.77 1.05 4.61
CA GLY A 96 -4.67 0.23 3.41
C GLY A 96 -3.76 -0.99 3.57
N GLY A 97 -4.17 -2.15 3.04
CA GLY A 97 -3.50 -3.43 3.30
C GLY A 97 -2.02 -3.52 2.92
N SER A 98 -1.56 -2.74 1.93
CA SER A 98 -0.12 -2.69 1.56
C SER A 98 0.76 -2.07 2.65
N THR A 99 0.19 -1.28 3.57
CA THR A 99 0.93 -0.75 4.74
C THR A 99 1.33 -1.84 5.74
N ARG A 100 0.83 -3.07 5.59
CA ARG A 100 1.27 -4.24 6.37
C ARG A 100 2.66 -4.73 5.98
N ILE A 101 3.23 -4.24 4.86
CA ILE A 101 4.58 -4.64 4.42
C ILE A 101 5.62 -4.09 5.41
N PRO A 102 6.45 -4.95 6.05
CA PRO A 102 7.42 -4.52 7.07
C PRO A 102 8.38 -3.44 6.58
N LYS A 103 8.84 -3.52 5.33
CA LYS A 103 9.73 -2.51 4.77
C LYS A 103 9.10 -1.12 4.71
N VAL A 104 7.83 -1.02 4.28
CA VAL A 104 7.09 0.25 4.23
C VAL A 104 6.95 0.85 5.62
N GLN A 105 6.59 0.03 6.62
CA GLN A 105 6.50 0.48 8.02
C GLN A 105 7.84 0.97 8.55
N SER A 106 8.92 0.24 8.25
CA SER A 106 10.27 0.62 8.67
C SER A 106 10.73 1.94 8.07
N MET A 107 10.43 2.19 6.79
CA MET A 107 10.79 3.42 6.09
C MET A 107 10.04 4.63 6.64
N ILE A 108 8.74 4.48 6.92
CA ILE A 108 7.94 5.52 7.57
C ILE A 108 8.47 5.81 8.97
N LYS A 109 8.72 4.77 9.77
CA LYS A 109 9.28 4.92 11.12
C LYS A 109 10.64 5.63 11.09
N GLU A 110 11.53 5.23 10.19
CA GLU A 110 12.86 5.86 10.01
C GLU A 110 12.73 7.33 9.62
N PHE A 111 11.84 7.64 8.67
CA PHE A 111 11.59 8.99 8.20
C PHE A 111 11.15 9.93 9.35
N PHE A 112 10.24 9.45 10.21
CA PHE A 112 9.75 10.15 11.40
C PHE A 112 10.60 9.87 12.67
N ASN A 113 11.91 9.65 12.50
CA ASN A 113 12.87 9.57 13.62
C ASN A 113 12.55 8.51 14.68
N GLY A 114 12.03 7.36 14.26
CA GLY A 114 11.71 6.24 15.13
C GLY A 114 10.28 6.26 15.70
N LYS A 115 9.46 7.25 15.34
CA LYS A 115 8.07 7.33 15.79
C LYS A 115 7.27 6.11 15.30
N GLU A 116 6.64 5.42 16.24
CA GLU A 116 5.82 4.24 15.95
C GLU A 116 4.46 4.65 15.35
N PRO A 117 4.01 4.00 14.27
CA PRO A 117 2.65 4.15 13.80
C PRO A 117 1.61 3.65 14.81
N ALA A 118 0.45 4.31 14.83
CA ALA A 118 -0.68 3.93 15.65
C ALA A 118 -1.17 2.52 15.27
N LYS A 119 -1.32 1.66 16.28
CA LYS A 119 -1.77 0.26 16.14
C LYS A 119 -3.23 0.05 16.54
N SER A 120 -3.90 1.09 17.02
CA SER A 120 -5.29 1.07 17.48
C SER A 120 -6.31 0.96 16.35
N ILE A 121 -5.89 1.10 15.10
CA ILE A 121 -6.78 1.20 13.94
C ILE A 121 -6.50 0.02 13.00
N ASN A 122 -7.57 -0.68 12.58
CA ASN A 122 -7.47 -1.69 11.54
C ASN A 122 -7.27 -1.01 10.16
N PRO A 123 -6.14 -1.22 9.47
CA PRO A 123 -5.83 -0.52 8.23
C PRO A 123 -6.80 -0.82 7.09
N ASP A 124 -7.48 -1.97 7.12
CA ASP A 124 -8.39 -2.38 6.05
C ASP A 124 -9.81 -1.81 6.22
N GLU A 125 -10.17 -1.39 7.44
CA GLU A 125 -11.51 -0.93 7.80
C GLU A 125 -11.57 0.56 8.13
N ALA A 126 -10.43 1.20 8.42
CA ALA A 126 -10.36 2.60 8.86
C ALA A 126 -11.14 3.57 7.96
N VAL A 127 -11.01 3.41 6.63
CA VAL A 127 -11.69 4.28 5.65
C VAL A 127 -13.21 4.07 5.71
N ALA A 128 -13.66 2.80 5.72
CA ALA A 128 -15.09 2.48 5.76
C ALA A 128 -15.72 2.94 7.07
N TYR A 129 -14.99 2.79 8.18
CA TYR A 129 -15.41 3.26 9.49
C TYR A 129 -15.58 4.79 9.51
N GLY A 130 -14.58 5.54 9.03
CA GLY A 130 -14.68 7.01 8.92
C GLY A 130 -15.83 7.47 8.03
N ALA A 131 -16.07 6.77 6.91
CA ALA A 131 -17.20 7.06 6.02
C ALA A 131 -18.56 6.81 6.70
N ALA A 132 -18.68 5.74 7.51
CA ALA A 132 -19.90 5.46 8.27
C ALA A 132 -20.17 6.52 9.35
N VAL A 133 -19.13 6.99 10.04
CA VAL A 133 -19.22 8.11 10.98
C VAL A 133 -19.71 9.37 10.26
N GLN A 134 -19.15 9.68 9.09
CA GLN A 134 -19.58 10.85 8.31
C GLN A 134 -21.04 10.72 7.82
N ALA A 135 -21.47 9.51 7.44
CA ALA A 135 -22.86 9.27 7.06
C ALA A 135 -23.83 9.50 8.24
N ALA A 136 -23.46 9.04 9.44
CA ALA A 136 -24.24 9.24 10.66
C ALA A 136 -24.42 10.74 11.00
N ILE A 137 -23.38 11.55 10.80
CA ILE A 137 -23.44 13.02 10.95
C ILE A 137 -24.47 13.61 9.98
N LEU A 138 -24.45 13.19 8.72
CA LEU A 138 -25.35 13.71 7.68
C LEU A 138 -26.80 13.29 7.88
N THR A 139 -27.07 12.11 8.46
CA THR A 139 -28.42 11.64 8.76
C THR A 139 -28.95 12.16 10.10
N GLY A 140 -28.11 12.78 10.92
CA GLY A 140 -28.46 13.20 12.27
C GLY A 140 -28.62 12.03 13.25
N GLU A 141 -28.14 10.84 12.91
CA GLU A 141 -28.15 9.67 13.80
C GLU A 141 -26.82 9.57 14.57
N GLY A 142 -26.86 9.37 15.88
CA GLY A 142 -25.65 9.14 16.69
C GLY A 142 -25.57 9.94 17.99
N SER A 143 -24.42 9.85 18.67
CA SER A 143 -24.12 10.59 19.90
C SER A 143 -23.88 12.08 19.60
N SER A 144 -24.18 12.97 20.55
CA SER A 144 -23.88 14.41 20.44
C SER A 144 -22.41 14.69 20.12
N GLN A 145 -21.50 13.86 20.64
CA GLN A 145 -20.06 13.94 20.37
C GLN A 145 -19.69 13.75 18.89
N VAL A 146 -20.51 13.03 18.14
CA VAL A 146 -20.30 12.77 16.70
C VAL A 146 -20.89 13.92 15.88
N GLN A 147 -21.99 14.52 16.32
CA GLN A 147 -22.64 15.63 15.63
C GLN A 147 -21.83 16.94 15.66
N ASP A 148 -20.99 17.14 16.68
CA ASP A 148 -20.12 18.31 16.81
C ASP A 148 -18.83 18.22 15.97
N LEU A 149 -18.64 17.15 15.18
CA LEU A 149 -17.44 16.95 14.37
C LEU A 149 -17.48 17.84 13.11
N LEU A 150 -16.59 18.84 13.07
CA LEU A 150 -16.35 19.64 11.86
C LEU A 150 -15.17 19.06 11.06
N LEU A 151 -15.43 18.70 9.79
CA LEU A 151 -14.40 18.30 8.84
C LEU A 151 -14.16 19.41 7.82
N LEU A 152 -12.90 19.81 7.68
CA LEU A 152 -12.42 20.75 6.66
C LEU A 152 -11.48 19.99 5.75
N ASP A 153 -11.80 19.92 4.46
CA ASP A 153 -11.00 19.26 3.44
C ASP A 153 -10.47 20.28 2.41
N VAL A 154 -9.45 19.90 1.65
CA VAL A 154 -8.74 20.77 0.70
C VAL A 154 -8.87 20.25 -0.73
N THR A 155 -8.85 21.16 -1.71
CA THR A 155 -8.77 20.78 -3.12
C THR A 155 -7.34 20.31 -3.45
N PRO A 156 -7.14 19.09 -4.00
CA PRO A 156 -5.80 18.52 -4.17
C PRO A 156 -5.00 19.14 -5.32
N LEU A 157 -5.66 19.86 -6.22
CA LEU A 157 -5.06 20.52 -7.38
C LEU A 157 -5.58 21.95 -7.49
N SER A 158 -4.70 22.85 -7.94
CA SER A 158 -5.06 24.23 -8.25
C SER A 158 -6.11 24.26 -9.37
N LEU A 159 -7.16 25.04 -9.17
CA LEU A 159 -8.19 25.29 -10.17
C LEU A 159 -7.90 26.65 -10.82
N GLY A 160 -7.83 26.66 -12.15
CA GLY A 160 -7.66 27.87 -12.94
C GLY A 160 -8.59 27.83 -14.15
N LEU A 161 -8.97 29.01 -14.64
CA LEU A 161 -9.64 29.17 -15.92
C LEU A 161 -8.72 29.94 -16.87
N GLU A 162 -8.70 29.55 -18.13
CA GLU A 162 -7.99 30.30 -19.16
C GLU A 162 -8.80 31.53 -19.54
N THR A 163 -8.16 32.69 -19.54
CA THR A 163 -8.76 33.94 -20.04
C THR A 163 -7.99 34.43 -21.26
N ALA A 164 -8.67 35.14 -22.17
CA ALA A 164 -8.02 35.64 -23.39
C ALA A 164 -6.88 36.61 -23.02
N GLY A 165 -5.64 36.16 -23.23
CA GLY A 165 -4.42 36.91 -22.87
C GLY A 165 -3.41 36.13 -22.02
N GLY A 166 -3.81 34.96 -21.49
CA GLY A 166 -3.01 34.19 -20.53
C GLY A 166 -3.43 34.48 -19.09
#